data_AF-A0A3B8JP21-F1
#
_entry.id   AF-A0A3B8JP21-F1
#
_cell.length_a   1.000
_cell.length_b   1.000
_cell.length_c   1.000
_cell.angle_alpha   90.00
_cell.angle_beta   90.00
_cell.angle_gamma   90.00
#
_symmetry.space_group_name_H-M   'P 1'
#
loop_
_entity.id
_entity.type
_entity.pdbx_description
1 polymer ?
#
loop_
_entity_poly.entity_id
_entity_poly.type
_entity_poly.pdbx_seq_one_letter_code
_entity_poly.pdbx_strand_id
1 'polypeptide(L)'
;MAVAIAQRLQDREAQSFAKGRLGHVYECRQDYQQAIDLTQQALIATVANESLYLWAWQAGRLFKTQGRVNEAIDFYEKSVLSLKSTRSDLALQQQDFQFDFRDNVEPVYRELIELRLQQNSQLERESGIQQNLKSVLKTVDELRLAELQNYLGNDCALAPSRLKFP
;
A
#
# COMPACT_ATOMS: atom_id res chain seq x y z
N MET A 1 11.38 -6.96 -23.46
CA MET A 1 12.86 -6.89 -23.37
C MET A 1 13.35 -6.85 -21.91
N ALA A 2 12.85 -5.95 -21.06
CA ALA A 2 13.27 -5.86 -19.64
C ALA A 2 13.09 -7.17 -18.83
N VAL A 3 11.94 -7.85 -18.93
CA VAL A 3 11.69 -9.14 -18.23
C VAL A 3 12.71 -10.21 -18.61
N ALA A 4 13.02 -10.33 -19.91
CA ALA A 4 13.97 -11.32 -20.41
C ALA A 4 15.41 -11.05 -19.95
N ILE A 5 15.80 -9.78 -19.81
CA ILE A 5 17.11 -9.39 -19.27
C ILE A 5 17.18 -9.72 -17.78
N ALA A 6 16.16 -9.38 -17.00
CA ALA A 6 16.13 -9.63 -15.55
C ALA A 6 16.12 -11.14 -15.21
N GLN A 7 15.43 -11.97 -15.99
CA GLN A 7 15.49 -13.44 -15.87
C GLN A 7 16.90 -13.97 -16.12
N ARG A 8 17.59 -13.42 -17.13
CA ARG A 8 18.96 -13.82 -17.49
C ARG A 8 19.98 -13.44 -16.41
N LEU A 9 19.72 -12.38 -15.66
CA LEU A 9 20.57 -11.88 -14.57
C LEU A 9 20.23 -12.46 -13.19
N GLN A 10 19.19 -13.30 -13.08
CA GLN A 10 18.66 -13.84 -11.82
C GLN A 10 18.28 -12.76 -10.78
N ASP A 11 18.11 -11.52 -11.22
CA ASP A 11 17.73 -10.40 -10.36
C ASP A 11 16.21 -10.45 -10.13
N ARG A 12 15.83 -10.93 -8.95
CA ARG A 12 14.42 -11.08 -8.56
C ARG A 12 13.72 -9.73 -8.42
N GLU A 13 14.41 -8.72 -7.91
CA GLU A 13 13.83 -7.39 -7.73
C GLU A 13 13.58 -6.72 -9.08
N ALA A 14 14.55 -6.80 -10.01
CA ALA A 14 14.35 -6.31 -11.37
C ALA A 14 13.22 -7.05 -12.10
N GLN A 15 13.05 -8.37 -11.86
CA GLN A 15 11.91 -9.13 -12.39
C GLN A 15 10.59 -8.65 -11.79
N SER A 16 10.56 -8.36 -10.49
CA SER A 16 9.40 -7.78 -9.81
C SER A 16 9.00 -6.46 -10.46
N PHE A 17 9.94 -5.52 -10.59
CA PHE A 17 9.67 -4.23 -11.23
C PHE A 17 9.19 -4.38 -12.67
N ALA A 18 9.85 -5.22 -13.48
CA ALA A 18 9.47 -5.41 -14.87
C ALA A 18 8.02 -5.95 -15.00
N LYS A 19 7.65 -6.92 -14.14
CA LYS A 19 6.30 -7.50 -14.12
C LYS A 19 5.26 -6.53 -13.57
N GLY A 20 5.55 -5.84 -12.47
CA GLY A 20 4.63 -4.90 -11.83
C GLY A 20 4.30 -3.73 -12.76
N ARG A 21 5.33 -3.16 -13.41
CA ARG A 21 5.17 -2.10 -14.42
C ARG A 21 4.38 -2.58 -15.64
N LEU A 22 4.60 -3.81 -16.10
CA LEU A 22 3.81 -4.37 -17.19
C LEU A 22 2.35 -4.57 -16.76
N GLY A 23 2.11 -5.05 -15.53
CA GLY A 23 0.78 -5.15 -14.93
C GLY A 23 0.07 -3.81 -14.90
N HIS A 24 0.78 -2.73 -14.55
CA HIS A 24 0.22 -1.37 -14.56
C HIS A 24 -0.17 -0.91 -15.97
N VAL A 25 0.64 -1.25 -16.99
CA VAL A 25 0.28 -0.95 -18.39
C VAL A 25 -1.02 -1.65 -18.79
N TYR A 26 -1.24 -2.89 -18.35
CA TYR A 26 -2.51 -3.59 -18.60
C TYR A 26 -3.67 -3.02 -17.76
N GLU A 27 -3.41 -2.57 -16.53
CA GLU A 27 -4.38 -1.85 -15.70
C GLU A 27 -4.87 -0.59 -16.42
N CYS A 28 -3.96 0.24 -16.96
CA CYS A 28 -4.31 1.44 -17.73
C CYS A 28 -5.09 1.13 -19.02
N ARG A 29 -4.91 -0.08 -19.58
CA ARG A 29 -5.65 -0.58 -20.75
C ARG A 29 -6.97 -1.25 -20.37
N GLN A 30 -7.31 -1.29 -19.08
CA GLN A 30 -8.49 -1.95 -18.53
C GLN A 30 -8.54 -3.47 -18.79
N ASP A 31 -7.39 -4.07 -19.12
CA ASP A 31 -7.25 -5.53 -19.16
C ASP A 31 -6.88 -6.02 -17.75
N TYR A 32 -7.90 -6.04 -16.89
CA TYR A 32 -7.72 -6.32 -15.48
C TYR A 32 -7.23 -7.75 -15.22
N GLN A 33 -7.54 -8.70 -16.09
CA GLN A 33 -7.12 -10.09 -15.91
C GLN A 33 -5.60 -10.23 -16.09
N GLN A 34 -5.05 -9.66 -17.17
CA GLN A 34 -3.60 -9.64 -17.38
C GLN A 34 -2.89 -8.79 -16.33
N ALA A 35 -3.49 -7.66 -15.94
CA ALA A 35 -2.94 -6.81 -14.90
C ALA A 35 -2.80 -7.56 -13.57
N ILE A 36 -3.80 -8.32 -13.14
CA ILE A 36 -3.75 -9.10 -11.89
C ILE A 36 -2.67 -10.17 -11.95
N ASP A 37 -2.61 -10.96 -13.02
CA ASP A 37 -1.61 -12.02 -13.16
C ASP A 37 -0.18 -11.45 -13.05
N LEU A 38 0.11 -10.40 -13.81
CA LEU A 38 1.43 -9.77 -13.79
C LEU A 38 1.76 -9.11 -12.44
N THR A 39 0.77 -8.50 -11.79
CA THR A 39 0.95 -7.89 -10.46
C THR A 39 1.23 -8.96 -9.40
N GLN A 40 0.53 -10.10 -9.45
CA GLN A 40 0.79 -11.22 -8.54
C GLN A 40 2.18 -11.82 -8.78
N GLN A 41 2.57 -11.98 -10.04
CA GLN A 41 3.92 -12.46 -10.35
C GLN A 41 5.01 -11.46 -9.91
N ALA A 42 4.73 -10.16 -9.91
CA ALA A 42 5.62 -9.15 -9.36
C ALA A 42 5.75 -9.31 -7.83
N LEU A 43 4.62 -9.44 -7.14
CA LEU A 43 4.58 -9.67 -5.69
C LEU A 43 5.35 -10.93 -5.25
N ILE A 44 5.34 -11.99 -6.08
CA ILE A 44 6.12 -13.22 -5.82
C ILE A 44 7.63 -12.98 -5.97
N ALA A 45 8.03 -12.10 -6.89
CA ALA A 45 9.43 -11.81 -7.18
C ALA A 45 10.02 -10.70 -6.28
N THR A 46 9.17 -9.91 -5.61
CA THR A 46 9.59 -8.82 -4.71
C THR A 46 10.43 -9.32 -3.55
N VAL A 47 11.51 -8.59 -3.25
CA VAL A 47 12.35 -8.80 -2.06
C VAL A 47 12.49 -7.57 -1.17
N ALA A 48 12.10 -6.38 -1.65
CA ALA A 48 12.16 -5.13 -0.88
C ALA A 48 10.78 -4.58 -0.48
N ASN A 49 10.73 -3.83 0.63
CA ASN A 49 9.50 -3.19 1.09
C ASN A 49 8.98 -2.12 0.12
N GLU A 50 9.87 -1.43 -0.59
CA GLU A 50 9.49 -0.41 -1.58
C GLU A 50 8.65 -1.01 -2.71
N SER A 51 9.12 -2.08 -3.34
CA SER A 51 8.35 -2.74 -4.40
C SER A 51 7.13 -3.48 -3.86
N LEU A 52 7.20 -4.02 -2.64
CA LEU A 52 6.05 -4.66 -1.99
C LEU A 52 4.90 -3.66 -1.81
N TYR A 53 5.22 -2.46 -1.35
CA TYR A 53 4.25 -1.38 -1.19
C TYR A 53 3.53 -1.08 -2.52
N LEU A 54 4.31 -0.88 -3.60
CA LEU A 54 3.78 -0.53 -4.93
C LEU A 54 2.86 -1.61 -5.50
N TRP A 55 3.31 -2.87 -5.49
CA TRP A 55 2.55 -3.95 -6.10
C TRP A 55 1.38 -4.41 -5.26
N ALA A 56 1.46 -4.28 -3.93
CA ALA A 56 0.31 -4.52 -3.07
C ALA A 56 -0.77 -3.44 -3.30
N TRP A 57 -0.38 -2.18 -3.46
CA TRP A 57 -1.35 -1.12 -3.79
C TRP A 57 -2.00 -1.36 -5.16
N GLN A 58 -1.21 -1.71 -6.18
CA GLN A 58 -1.73 -2.05 -7.50
C GLN A 58 -2.69 -3.25 -7.46
N ALA A 59 -2.36 -4.31 -6.71
CA ALA A 59 -3.26 -5.43 -6.51
C ALA A 59 -4.57 -4.99 -5.83
N GLY A 60 -4.48 -4.16 -4.80
CA GLY A 60 -5.63 -3.58 -4.10
C GLY A 60 -6.58 -2.84 -5.06
N ARG A 61 -6.05 -1.95 -5.91
CA ARG A 61 -6.85 -1.25 -6.94
C ARG A 61 -7.51 -2.23 -7.91
N LEU A 62 -6.76 -3.22 -8.39
CA LEU A 62 -7.29 -4.22 -9.32
C LEU A 62 -8.43 -5.04 -8.69
N PHE A 63 -8.29 -5.51 -7.45
CA PHE A 63 -9.39 -6.22 -6.76
C PHE A 63 -10.58 -5.30 -6.45
N LYS A 64 -10.34 -4.02 -6.13
CA LYS A 64 -11.41 -3.01 -6.01
C LYS A 64 -12.20 -2.90 -7.30
N THR A 65 -11.55 -2.81 -8.47
CA THR A 65 -12.25 -2.75 -9.76
C THR A 65 -13.07 -3.99 -10.09
N GLN A 66 -12.71 -5.16 -9.53
CA GLN A 66 -13.48 -6.40 -9.66
C GLN A 66 -14.61 -6.54 -8.61
N GLY A 67 -14.83 -5.55 -7.74
CA GLY A 67 -15.80 -5.62 -6.65
C GLY A 67 -15.38 -6.55 -5.50
N ARG A 68 -14.14 -7.05 -5.51
CA ARG A 68 -13.59 -7.96 -4.51
C ARG A 68 -13.04 -7.17 -3.32
N VAL A 69 -13.95 -6.50 -2.60
CA VAL A 69 -13.63 -5.50 -1.55
C VAL A 69 -12.74 -6.06 -0.45
N ASN A 70 -13.00 -7.27 0.04
CA ASN A 70 -12.19 -7.86 1.12
C ASN A 70 -10.74 -8.10 0.69
N GLU A 71 -10.54 -8.65 -0.51
CA GLU A 71 -9.19 -8.88 -1.04
C GLU A 71 -8.48 -7.57 -1.34
N ALA A 72 -9.21 -6.56 -1.82
CA ALA A 72 -8.67 -5.23 -1.96
C ALA A 72 -8.14 -4.73 -0.61
N ILE A 73 -8.95 -4.77 0.46
CA ILE A 73 -8.55 -4.36 1.82
C ILE A 73 -7.28 -5.09 2.26
N ASP A 74 -7.18 -6.41 2.09
CA ASP A 74 -6.00 -7.19 2.47
C ASP A 74 -4.72 -6.67 1.78
N PHE A 75 -4.80 -6.36 0.49
CA PHE A 75 -3.67 -5.84 -0.27
C PHE A 75 -3.33 -4.38 0.09
N TYR A 76 -4.33 -3.53 0.35
CA TYR A 76 -4.08 -2.17 0.86
C TYR A 76 -3.45 -2.19 2.24
N GLU A 77 -3.87 -3.07 3.15
CA GLU A 77 -3.25 -3.25 4.47
C GLU A 77 -1.79 -3.67 4.34
N LYS A 78 -1.50 -4.62 3.44
CA LYS A 78 -0.13 -5.04 3.14
C LYS A 78 0.72 -3.88 2.61
N SER A 79 0.14 -3.05 1.75
CA SER A 79 0.81 -1.86 1.21
C SER A 79 1.14 -0.83 2.29
N VAL A 80 0.16 -0.50 3.15
CA VAL A 80 0.34 0.40 4.30
C VAL A 80 1.39 -0.12 5.28
N LEU A 81 1.39 -1.43 5.57
CA LEU A 81 2.38 -2.04 6.45
C LEU A 81 3.80 -1.89 5.88
N SER A 82 3.96 -2.10 4.57
CA SER A 82 5.24 -1.98 3.88
C SER A 82 5.76 -0.54 3.88
N LEU A 83 4.88 0.44 3.67
CA LEU A 83 5.19 1.87 3.79
C LEU A 83 5.69 2.22 5.19
N LYS A 84 5.01 1.72 6.22
CA LYS A 84 5.38 1.95 7.62
C LYS A 84 6.75 1.36 7.96
N SER A 85 7.04 0.14 7.50
CA SER A 85 8.35 -0.48 7.68
C SER A 85 9.43 0.37 7.01
N THR A 86 9.25 0.68 5.74
CA THR A 86 10.20 1.48 4.95
C THR A 86 10.50 2.83 5.60
N ARG A 87 9.50 3.53 6.16
CA ARG A 87 9.70 4.82 6.84
C ARG A 87 10.35 4.70 8.21
N SER A 88 10.07 3.63 8.95
CA SER A 88 10.79 3.35 10.20
C SER A 88 12.28 3.15 9.92
N ASP A 89 12.60 2.56 8.76
CA ASP A 89 13.98 2.32 8.30
C ASP A 89 14.63 3.60 7.70
N LEU A 90 13.84 4.47 7.03
CA LEU A 90 14.31 5.68 6.33
C LEU A 90 14.32 6.97 7.16
N ALA A 91 13.78 6.99 8.38
CA ALA A 91 13.89 8.14 9.30
C ALA A 91 15.34 8.54 9.65
N LEU A 92 16.33 7.87 9.05
CA LEU A 92 17.76 8.13 9.19
C LEU A 92 18.39 8.84 7.99
N GLN A 93 17.74 8.99 6.82
CA GLN A 93 18.44 9.51 5.63
C GLN A 93 17.50 10.11 4.54
N GLN A 94 17.56 11.44 4.43
CA GLN A 94 17.31 12.28 3.23
C GLN A 94 15.93 12.91 2.99
N GLN A 95 15.99 14.13 2.46
CA GLN A 95 15.02 15.22 2.55
C GLN A 95 14.25 15.49 1.24
N ASP A 96 14.38 14.61 0.23
CA ASP A 96 13.91 14.88 -1.15
C ASP A 96 12.48 14.39 -1.47
N PHE A 97 11.79 13.73 -0.53
CA PHE A 97 10.50 13.06 -0.78
C PHE A 97 9.24 13.95 -0.75
N GLN A 98 9.38 15.28 -0.76
CA GLN A 98 8.24 16.18 -0.50
C GLN A 98 7.11 16.11 -1.54
N PHE A 99 7.37 15.63 -2.76
CA PHE A 99 6.35 15.47 -3.80
C PHE A 99 5.75 14.06 -3.87
N ASP A 100 6.52 13.02 -3.53
CA ASP A 100 6.04 11.63 -3.65
C ASP A 100 4.96 11.27 -2.62
N PHE A 101 4.87 11.98 -1.49
CA PHE A 101 3.87 11.68 -0.47
C PHE A 101 2.44 11.83 -0.98
N ARG A 102 2.10 12.97 -1.56
CA ARG A 102 0.72 13.31 -1.94
C ARG A 102 0.22 12.44 -3.09
N ASP A 103 1.10 12.13 -4.04
CA ASP A 103 0.72 11.43 -5.27
C ASP A 103 0.83 9.92 -5.13
N ASN A 104 1.74 9.41 -4.28
CA ASN A 104 1.98 7.97 -4.15
C ASN A 104 1.52 7.42 -2.79
N VAL A 105 1.81 8.09 -1.67
CA VAL A 105 1.56 7.50 -0.34
C VAL A 105 0.17 7.80 0.21
N GLU A 106 -0.22 9.07 0.25
CA GLU A 106 -1.51 9.51 0.78
C GLU A 106 -2.71 8.78 0.16
N PRO A 107 -2.77 8.54 -1.18
CA PRO A 107 -3.89 7.86 -1.80
C PRO A 107 -4.09 6.44 -1.26
N VAL A 108 -3.01 5.72 -0.93
CA VAL A 108 -3.09 4.34 -0.41
C VAL A 108 -3.89 4.27 0.89
N TYR A 109 -3.62 5.20 1.81
CA TYR A 109 -4.35 5.28 3.07
C TYR A 109 -5.80 5.71 2.85
N ARG A 110 -6.04 6.72 2.01
CA ARG A 110 -7.38 7.24 1.74
C ARG A 110 -8.28 6.20 1.06
N GLU A 111 -7.75 5.48 0.09
CA GLU A 111 -8.46 4.40 -0.60
C GLU A 111 -8.75 3.23 0.34
N LEU A 112 -7.84 2.88 1.27
CA LEU A 112 -8.11 1.88 2.32
C LEU A 112 -9.23 2.33 3.26
N ILE A 113 -9.24 3.60 3.67
CA ILE A 113 -10.31 4.19 4.49
C ILE A 113 -11.64 4.09 3.75
N GLU A 114 -11.68 4.48 2.47
CA GLU A 114 -12.85 4.40 1.62
C GLU A 114 -13.38 2.95 1.52
N LEU A 115 -12.50 1.98 1.25
CA LEU A 115 -12.87 0.58 1.13
C LEU A 115 -13.46 0.01 2.42
N ARG A 116 -12.88 0.32 3.57
CA ARG A 116 -13.42 -0.11 4.86
C ARG A 116 -14.76 0.56 5.16
N LEU A 117 -14.93 1.84 4.83
CA LEU A 117 -16.22 2.51 4.96
C LEU A 117 -17.27 1.89 4.04
N GLN A 118 -16.90 1.51 2.81
CA GLN A 118 -17.78 0.77 1.89
C GLN A 118 -18.15 -0.60 2.47
N GLN A 119 -17.21 -1.33 3.08
CA GLN A 119 -17.44 -2.63 3.71
C GLN A 119 -18.48 -2.56 4.84
N ASN A 120 -18.61 -1.43 5.56
CA ASN A 120 -19.65 -1.27 6.59
C ASN A 120 -21.06 -1.47 6.05
N SER A 121 -21.32 -1.13 4.79
CA SER A 121 -22.64 -1.36 4.17
C SER A 121 -23.00 -2.84 4.01
N GLN A 122 -22.00 -3.74 4.08
CA GLN A 122 -22.15 -5.18 3.95
C GLN A 122 -22.18 -5.90 5.31
N LEU A 123 -21.94 -5.19 6.42
CA LEU A 123 -21.94 -5.74 7.76
C LEU A 123 -23.34 -5.62 8.38
N GLU A 124 -23.94 -6.75 8.72
CA GLU A 124 -25.28 -6.79 9.33
C GLU A 124 -25.25 -6.58 10.85
N ARG A 125 -24.12 -6.91 11.50
CA ARG A 125 -23.97 -6.84 12.95
C ARG A 125 -23.36 -5.51 13.38
N GLU A 126 -24.02 -4.84 14.31
CA GLU A 126 -23.52 -3.61 14.93
C GLU A 126 -22.11 -3.77 15.53
N SER A 127 -21.83 -4.91 16.16
CA SER A 127 -20.49 -5.21 16.70
C SER A 127 -19.41 -5.28 15.60
N GLY A 128 -19.75 -5.78 14.41
CA GLY A 128 -18.86 -5.81 13.25
C GLY A 128 -18.60 -4.41 12.71
N ILE A 129 -19.64 -3.58 12.58
CA ILE A 129 -19.53 -2.18 12.15
C ILE A 129 -18.63 -1.39 13.11
N GLN A 130 -18.84 -1.56 14.42
CA GLN A 130 -18.02 -0.90 15.45
C GLN A 130 -16.55 -1.31 15.39
N GLN A 131 -16.27 -2.60 15.15
CA GLN A 131 -14.90 -3.09 14.98
C GLN A 131 -14.25 -2.49 13.72
N ASN A 132 -14.97 -2.48 12.59
CA ASN A 132 -14.43 -1.94 11.35
C ASN A 132 -14.23 -0.42 11.42
N LEU A 133 -15.11 0.32 12.10
CA LEU A 133 -14.92 1.75 12.35
C LEU A 133 -13.66 2.03 13.18
N LYS A 134 -13.34 1.19 14.18
CA LYS A 134 -12.06 1.28 14.90
C LYS A 134 -10.87 1.08 13.97
N SER A 135 -10.95 0.16 13.02
CA SER A 135 -9.92 -0.02 12.00
C SER A 135 -9.80 1.20 11.08
N VAL A 136 -10.92 1.80 10.64
CA VAL A 136 -10.92 3.05 9.88
C VAL A 136 -10.20 4.17 10.64
N LEU A 137 -10.57 4.40 11.90
CA LEU A 137 -9.95 5.43 12.74
C LEU A 137 -8.44 5.18 12.90
N LYS A 138 -8.03 3.93 13.12
CA LYS A 138 -6.62 3.55 13.17
C LYS A 138 -5.89 3.96 11.88
N THR A 139 -6.46 3.69 10.70
CA THR A 139 -5.81 4.07 9.44
C THR A 139 -5.79 5.58 9.21
N VAL A 140 -6.80 6.32 9.69
CA VAL A 140 -6.75 7.79 9.72
C VAL A 140 -5.58 8.28 10.58
N ASP A 141 -5.42 7.73 11.78
CA ASP A 141 -4.32 8.10 12.68
C ASP A 141 -2.95 7.77 12.06
N GLU A 142 -2.85 6.62 11.38
CA GLU A 142 -1.64 6.22 10.66
C GLU A 142 -1.31 7.16 9.49
N LEU A 143 -2.32 7.62 8.75
CA LEU A 143 -2.15 8.63 7.71
C LEU A 143 -1.68 9.95 8.31
N ARG A 144 -2.30 10.42 9.40
CA ARG A 144 -1.88 11.66 10.07
C ARG A 144 -0.45 11.59 10.57
N LEU A 145 -0.05 10.45 11.13
CA LEU A 145 1.34 10.24 11.53
C LEU A 145 2.29 10.30 10.32
N ALA A 146 1.91 9.65 9.22
CA ALA A 146 2.69 9.65 7.98
C ALA A 146 2.81 11.05 7.35
N GLU A 147 1.74 11.86 7.40
CA GLU A 147 1.72 13.27 6.98
C GLU A 147 2.64 14.12 7.86
N LEU A 148 2.57 13.96 9.19
CA LEU A 148 3.42 14.68 10.13
C LEU A 148 4.90 14.34 9.96
N GLN A 149 5.23 13.06 9.81
CA GLN A 149 6.59 12.60 9.53
C GLN A 149 7.10 13.18 8.20
N ASN A 150 6.25 13.22 7.18
CA ASN A 150 6.61 13.83 5.89
C ASN A 150 6.86 15.33 6.01
N TYR A 151 6.05 16.05 6.79
CA TYR A 151 6.19 17.49 7.00
C TYR A 151 7.41 17.85 7.86
N LEU A 152 7.66 17.11 8.94
CA LEU A 152 8.75 17.36 9.89
C LEU A 152 10.10 16.80 9.43
N GLY A 153 10.11 15.83 8.51
CA GLY A 153 11.34 15.16 8.08
C GLY A 153 12.07 14.50 9.26
N ASN A 154 13.40 14.59 9.25
CA ASN A 154 14.27 13.95 10.25
C ASN A 154 14.31 14.67 11.61
N ASP A 155 13.64 15.82 11.77
CA ASP A 155 13.76 16.63 12.98
C ASP A 155 12.95 16.10 14.18
N CYS A 156 12.11 15.08 14.00
CA CYS A 156 11.36 14.45 15.09
C CYS A 156 11.02 12.97 14.80
N ALA A 157 11.73 12.04 15.45
CA ALA A 157 11.26 10.66 15.57
C ALA A 157 10.04 10.60 16.52
N LEU A 158 8.83 10.80 15.99
CA LEU A 158 7.59 10.67 16.75
C LEU A 158 7.27 9.19 16.98
N ALA A 159 7.54 8.69 18.19
CA ALA A 159 7.06 7.39 18.63
C ALA A 159 5.59 7.49 19.09
N PRO A 160 4.73 6.50 18.80
CA PRO A 160 3.35 6.51 19.28
C PRO A 160 3.34 6.49 20.82
N SER A 161 2.81 7.54 21.42
CA SER A 161 2.61 7.63 22.86
C SER A 161 1.65 6.51 23.30
N ARG A 162 2.14 5.57 24.12
CA ARG A 162 1.28 4.66 24.88
C ARG A 162 0.54 5.50 25.93
N LEU A 163 -0.59 6.08 25.56
CA LEU A 163 -1.52 6.65 26.52
C LEU A 163 -2.10 5.49 27.34
N LYS A 164 -1.51 5.27 28.52
CA LYS A 164 -2.20 4.58 29.61
C LYS A 164 -3.20 5.59 30.18
N PHE A 165 -4.47 5.38 29.92
CA PHE A 165 -5.51 6.07 30.67
C PHE A 165 -5.62 5.42 32.07
N PRO A 166 -5.82 6.22 33.13
CA PRO A 166 -6.08 5.72 34.48
C PRO A 166 -7.41 4.96 34.59
#